data_AF-A0A7W0YAE5-F1
#
_entry.id   AF-A0A7W0YAE5-F1
#
_cell.length_a   1.000
_cell.length_b   1.000
_cell.length_c   1.000
_cell.angle_alpha   90.00
_cell.angle_beta   90.00
_cell.angle_gamma   90.00
#
_symmetry.space_group_name_H-M   'P 1'
#
loop_
_entity.id
_entity.type
_entity.pdbx_description
1 polymer ?
#
loop_
_entity_poly.entity_id
_entity_poly.type
_entity_poly.pdbx_seq_one_letter_code
_entity_poly.pdbx_strand_id
1 'polypeptide(L)'
;MPDTTLGAARTTYYQVNGFGDDGGDALAWVPIKLWRFTLKIPNTDGRRRAVRFHDLHHVVTGFQTDLRGEAEIAAWELASGCLRWPAATMLNLSALAMGLVLAPRRMARAWALGRRTKNLYREDGVEHLLPQQVDEVRARLGLDRPRPPVRLRDVLGLAVALPVFAVAAAPILGVAALVA
;
A
#
# COMPACT_ATOMS: atom_id res chain seq x y z
N MET A 1 19.64 -9.17 5.14
CA MET A 1 20.80 -8.37 5.56
C MET A 1 20.47 -7.86 6.94
N PRO A 2 20.89 -8.57 8.01
CA PRO A 2 20.86 -7.95 9.32
C PRO A 2 21.71 -6.68 9.21
N ASP A 3 21.20 -5.56 9.72
CA ASP A 3 21.86 -4.24 9.79
C ASP A 3 21.51 -3.18 8.73
N THR A 4 20.50 -3.37 7.88
CA THR A 4 20.03 -2.30 6.97
C THR A 4 18.98 -1.41 7.64
N THR A 5 19.17 -0.09 7.56
CA THR A 5 18.18 0.91 8.00
C THR A 5 17.01 1.00 7.02
N LEU A 6 15.83 1.46 7.48
CA LEU A 6 14.68 1.72 6.60
C LEU A 6 15.02 2.69 5.48
N GLY A 7 15.80 3.74 5.76
CA GLY A 7 16.22 4.72 4.78
C GLY A 7 17.07 4.09 3.68
N ALA A 8 18.07 3.29 4.04
CA ALA A 8 18.91 2.59 3.08
C ALA A 8 18.10 1.57 2.25
N ALA A 9 17.23 0.79 2.91
CA ALA A 9 16.38 -0.18 2.23
C ALA A 9 15.37 0.48 1.29
N ARG A 10 14.81 1.64 1.66
CA ARG A 10 13.94 2.45 0.78
C ARG A 10 14.69 2.97 -0.43
N THR A 11 15.92 3.45 -0.26
CA THR A 11 16.77 3.88 -1.39
C THR A 11 17.00 2.73 -2.37
N THR A 12 17.34 1.53 -1.89
CA THR A 12 17.45 0.35 -2.74
C THR A 12 16.12 0.01 -3.42
N TYR A 13 15.01 0.08 -2.70
CA TYR A 13 13.68 -0.11 -3.26
C TYR A 13 13.38 0.88 -4.40
N TYR A 14 13.69 2.16 -4.25
CA TYR A 14 13.51 3.15 -5.32
C TYR A 14 14.38 2.86 -6.55
N GLN A 15 15.64 2.48 -6.33
CA GLN A 15 16.58 2.14 -7.41
C GLN A 15 16.10 0.93 -8.21
N VAL A 16 15.72 -0.15 -7.54
CA VAL A 16 15.29 -1.41 -8.21
C VAL A 16 13.99 -1.22 -8.99
N ASN A 17 13.11 -0.31 -8.54
CA ASN A 17 11.83 -0.03 -9.20
C ASN A 17 11.88 1.13 -10.20
N GLY A 18 13.01 1.84 -10.31
CA GLY A 18 13.17 2.98 -11.21
C GLY A 18 12.32 4.19 -10.82
N PHE A 19 12.14 4.45 -9.52
CA PHE A 19 11.32 5.57 -9.01
C PHE A 19 12.08 6.88 -8.84
N GLY A 20 13.40 6.89 -9.11
CA GLY A 20 14.26 8.04 -8.87
C GLY A 20 14.63 8.20 -7.38
N ASP A 21 15.49 9.15 -7.07
CA ASP A 21 16.11 9.27 -5.73
C ASP A 21 15.11 9.65 -4.62
N ASP A 22 14.02 10.33 -4.98
CA ASP A 22 12.99 10.80 -4.06
C ASP A 22 11.67 10.02 -4.14
N GLY A 23 11.60 8.97 -4.97
CA GLY A 23 10.36 8.21 -5.19
C GLY A 23 9.28 8.97 -5.96
N GLY A 24 9.64 10.06 -6.63
CA GLY A 24 8.70 10.94 -7.33
C GLY A 24 7.98 11.95 -6.42
N ASP A 25 8.52 12.22 -5.23
CA ASP A 25 7.95 13.18 -4.28
C ASP A 25 7.95 14.62 -4.83
N ALA A 26 9.00 15.03 -5.55
CA ALA A 26 9.11 16.35 -6.17
C ALA A 26 8.26 16.54 -7.44
N LEU A 27 7.65 15.48 -7.98
CA LEU A 27 6.80 15.59 -9.16
C LEU A 27 5.52 16.35 -8.84
N ALA A 28 5.16 17.34 -9.65
CA ALA A 28 3.85 17.99 -9.57
C ALA A 28 2.71 17.07 -10.05
N TRP A 29 3.01 16.19 -11.01
CA TRP A 29 2.08 15.24 -11.61
C TRP A 29 2.73 13.86 -11.67
N VAL A 30 2.08 12.85 -11.09
CA VAL A 30 2.62 11.49 -11.05
C VAL A 30 2.00 10.64 -12.15
N PRO A 31 2.81 9.94 -12.96
CA PRO A 31 2.31 8.98 -13.93
C PRO A 31 1.85 7.70 -13.20
N ILE A 32 0.56 7.39 -13.28
CA ILE A 32 0.00 6.09 -12.90
C ILE A 32 -0.10 5.24 -14.16
N LYS A 33 0.61 4.12 -14.19
CA LYS A 33 0.50 3.12 -15.25
C LYS A 33 -0.69 2.21 -14.97
N LEU A 34 -1.76 2.38 -15.74
CA LEU A 34 -2.91 1.50 -15.74
C LEU A 34 -2.86 0.63 -17.01
N TRP A 35 -2.25 -0.55 -16.88
CA TRP A 35 -2.03 -1.46 -18.02
C TRP A 35 -1.30 -0.79 -19.21
N ARG A 36 -2.00 -0.51 -20.31
CA ARG A 36 -1.48 0.13 -21.54
C ARG A 36 -1.61 1.66 -21.54
N PHE A 37 -2.27 2.23 -20.54
CA PHE A 37 -2.49 3.67 -20.44
C PHE A 37 -1.66 4.26 -19.30
N THR A 38 -1.13 5.47 -19.51
CA THR A 38 -0.51 6.24 -18.44
C THR A 38 -1.37 7.46 -18.17
N LEU A 39 -2.03 7.48 -17.01
CA LEU A 39 -2.78 8.64 -16.54
C LEU A 39 -1.88 9.48 -15.64
N LYS A 40 -1.92 10.81 -15.77
CA LYS A 40 -1.21 11.72 -14.86
C LYS A 40 -2.20 12.27 -13.85
N ILE A 41 -1.90 12.11 -12.57
CA ILE A 41 -2.70 12.69 -11.49
C ILE A 41 -1.88 13.73 -10.73
N PRO A 42 -2.51 14.76 -10.12
CA PRO A 42 -1.77 15.74 -9.35
C PRO A 42 -1.18 15.09 -8.09
N ASN A 43 0.06 15.45 -7.75
CA ASN A 43 0.74 14.94 -6.58
C ASN A 43 0.40 15.77 -5.34
N THR A 44 -0.82 15.62 -4.82
CA THR A 44 -1.29 16.38 -3.66
C THR A 44 -0.49 16.07 -2.40
N ASP A 45 -0.45 17.00 -1.43
CA ASP A 45 0.27 16.80 -0.17
C ASP A 45 -0.21 15.56 0.60
N GLY A 46 -1.52 15.29 0.54
CA GLY A 46 -2.11 14.10 1.15
C GLY A 46 -1.58 12.80 0.51
N ARG A 47 -1.44 12.77 -0.82
CA ARG A 47 -0.84 11.65 -1.55
C ARG A 47 0.63 11.49 -1.20
N ARG A 48 1.42 12.58 -1.25
CA ARG A 48 2.86 12.54 -0.93
C ARG A 48 3.11 11.94 0.44
N ARG A 49 2.39 12.41 1.47
CA ARG A 49 2.49 11.83 2.82
C ARG A 49 2.11 10.35 2.86
N ALA A 50 1.00 9.96 2.22
CA ALA A 50 0.55 8.57 2.22
C ALA A 50 1.53 7.62 1.51
N VAL A 51 2.09 8.05 0.37
CA VAL A 51 3.03 7.26 -0.44
C VAL A 51 4.34 7.02 0.30
N ARG A 52 4.86 8.02 1.03
CA ARG A 52 6.07 7.84 1.85
C ARG A 52 5.93 6.70 2.87
N PHE A 53 4.78 6.55 3.51
CA PHE A 53 4.50 5.40 4.39
C PHE A 53 4.32 4.10 3.62
N HIS A 54 3.57 4.15 2.51
CA HIS A 54 3.32 3.01 1.64
C HIS A 54 4.61 2.38 1.09
N ASP A 55 5.58 3.19 0.67
CA ASP A 55 6.88 2.71 0.21
C ASP A 55 7.67 2.02 1.34
N LEU A 56 7.62 2.56 2.57
CA LEU A 56 8.19 1.87 3.73
C LEU A 56 7.44 0.57 4.04
N HIS A 57 6.13 0.51 3.80
CA HIS A 57 5.36 -0.72 3.94
C HIS A 57 5.79 -1.80 2.94
N HIS A 58 6.12 -1.45 1.69
CA HIS A 58 6.74 -2.40 0.75
C HIS A 58 8.05 -2.95 1.32
N VAL A 59 8.91 -2.09 1.86
CA VAL A 59 10.20 -2.50 2.46
C VAL A 59 10.00 -3.48 3.62
N VAL A 60 9.10 -3.19 4.56
CA VAL A 60 8.94 -4.05 5.75
C VAL A 60 8.17 -5.34 5.46
N THR A 61 7.23 -5.34 4.52
CA THR A 61 6.42 -6.53 4.17
C THR A 61 7.08 -7.42 3.12
N GLY A 62 7.93 -6.85 2.27
CA GLY A 62 8.51 -7.50 1.10
C GLY A 62 7.53 -7.73 -0.05
N PHE A 63 6.32 -7.15 -0.02
CA PHE A 63 5.42 -7.17 -1.17
C PHE A 63 6.04 -6.38 -2.33
N GLN A 64 5.91 -6.93 -3.53
CA GLN A 64 6.50 -6.34 -4.74
C GLN A 64 5.62 -5.19 -5.27
N THR A 65 6.12 -4.45 -6.26
CA THR A 65 5.42 -3.31 -6.92
C THR A 65 4.69 -3.71 -8.21
N ASP A 66 4.63 -5.02 -8.50
CA ASP A 66 3.81 -5.53 -9.59
C ASP A 66 2.31 -5.49 -9.20
N LEU A 67 1.41 -5.66 -10.18
CA LEU A 67 -0.04 -5.62 -9.92
C LEU A 67 -0.50 -6.58 -8.81
N ARG A 68 0.20 -7.69 -8.59
CA ARG A 68 -0.15 -8.67 -7.55
C ARG A 68 0.37 -8.22 -6.19
N GLY A 69 1.55 -7.63 -6.13
CA GLY A 69 2.15 -7.07 -4.93
C GLY A 69 1.43 -5.82 -4.45
N GLU A 70 1.01 -4.93 -5.36
CA GLU A 70 0.12 -3.80 -5.07
C GLU A 70 -1.22 -4.26 -4.48
N ALA A 71 -1.77 -5.35 -5.00
CA ALA A 71 -2.97 -5.96 -4.43
C ALA A 71 -2.75 -6.55 -3.03
N GLU A 72 -1.58 -7.14 -2.77
CA GLU A 72 -1.22 -7.67 -1.45
C GLU A 72 -1.06 -6.54 -0.43
N ILE A 73 -0.28 -5.51 -0.74
CA ILE A 73 -0.05 -4.40 0.19
C ILE A 73 -1.34 -3.64 0.47
N ALA A 74 -2.19 -3.43 -0.52
CA ALA A 74 -3.49 -2.79 -0.33
C ALA A 74 -4.39 -3.57 0.64
N ALA A 75 -4.46 -4.89 0.47
CA ALA A 75 -5.21 -5.75 1.39
C ALA A 75 -4.62 -5.72 2.81
N TRP A 76 -3.29 -5.68 2.94
CA TRP A 76 -2.60 -5.62 4.23
C TRP A 76 -2.78 -4.27 4.93
N GLU A 77 -2.66 -3.14 4.22
CA GLU A 77 -2.81 -1.79 4.76
C GLU A 77 -4.25 -1.52 5.22
N LEU A 78 -5.25 -1.95 4.46
CA LEU A 78 -6.66 -1.85 4.86
C LEU A 78 -6.93 -2.69 6.12
N ALA A 79 -6.41 -3.92 6.16
CA ALA A 79 -6.62 -4.84 7.29
C ALA A 79 -5.88 -4.43 8.57
N SER A 80 -4.69 -3.84 8.44
CA SER A 80 -3.88 -3.32 9.56
C SER A 80 -4.29 -1.90 9.98
N GLY A 81 -5.02 -1.19 9.11
CA GLY A 81 -5.74 0.05 9.37
C GLY A 81 -5.10 1.27 8.71
N CYS A 82 -5.73 1.78 7.65
CA CYS A 82 -5.36 3.05 7.00
C CYS A 82 -6.54 4.03 6.88
N LEU A 83 -7.71 3.71 7.45
CA LEU A 83 -8.97 4.45 7.21
C LEU A 83 -8.94 5.93 7.61
N ARG A 84 -8.04 6.33 8.52
CA ARG A 84 -7.84 7.74 8.91
C ARG A 84 -6.98 8.53 7.91
N TRP A 85 -6.46 7.85 6.88
CA TRP A 85 -5.67 8.40 5.78
C TRP A 85 -6.48 8.31 4.49
N PRO A 86 -7.21 9.37 4.09
CA PRO A 86 -8.10 9.31 2.93
C PRO A 86 -7.39 8.96 1.62
N ALA A 87 -6.20 9.51 1.38
CA ALA A 87 -5.40 9.23 0.19
C ALA A 87 -4.94 7.75 0.15
N ALA A 88 -4.41 7.23 1.26
CA ALA A 88 -4.03 5.81 1.36
C ALA A 88 -5.25 4.90 1.17
N THR A 89 -6.37 5.23 1.81
CA THR A 89 -7.61 4.45 1.71
C THR A 89 -8.12 4.39 0.27
N MET A 90 -8.16 5.53 -0.44
CA MET A 90 -8.57 5.56 -1.84
C MET A 90 -7.65 4.74 -2.76
N LEU A 91 -6.32 4.88 -2.58
CA LEU A 91 -5.33 4.11 -3.33
C LEU A 91 -5.49 2.60 -3.11
N ASN A 92 -5.58 2.19 -1.84
CA ASN A 92 -5.71 0.78 -1.47
C ASN A 92 -7.01 0.17 -1.97
N LEU A 93 -8.13 0.86 -1.84
CA LEU A 93 -9.41 0.35 -2.34
C LEU A 93 -9.38 0.16 -3.87
N SER A 94 -8.70 1.04 -4.60
CA SER A 94 -8.50 0.93 -6.05
C SER A 94 -7.66 -0.30 -6.43
N ALA A 95 -6.54 -0.52 -5.73
CA ALA A 95 -5.70 -1.70 -5.93
C ALA A 95 -6.40 -3.01 -5.49
N LEU A 96 -7.23 -2.95 -4.45
CA LEU A 96 -8.02 -4.09 -3.96
C LEU A 96 -8.98 -4.62 -5.04
N ALA A 97 -9.67 -3.73 -5.75
CA ALA A 97 -10.60 -4.10 -6.80
C ALA A 97 -9.91 -4.80 -7.98
N MET A 98 -8.74 -4.29 -8.40
CA MET A 98 -7.95 -4.93 -9.46
C MET A 98 -7.37 -6.28 -9.01
N GLY A 99 -6.96 -6.37 -7.75
CA GLY A 99 -6.30 -7.53 -7.18
C GLY A 99 -7.16 -8.78 -7.09
N LEU A 100 -8.49 -8.64 -6.89
CA LEU A 100 -9.36 -9.78 -6.62
C LEU A 100 -9.40 -10.79 -7.78
N VAL A 101 -9.29 -10.29 -9.01
CA VAL A 101 -9.24 -11.13 -10.22
C VAL A 101 -7.84 -11.74 -10.40
N LEU A 102 -6.79 -10.98 -10.08
CA LEU A 102 -5.41 -11.34 -10.38
C LEU A 102 -4.76 -12.27 -9.33
N ALA A 103 -5.09 -12.08 -8.05
CA ALA A 103 -4.35 -12.68 -6.94
C ALA A 103 -5.19 -12.91 -5.65
N PRO A 104 -6.42 -13.45 -5.70
CA PRO A 104 -7.33 -13.49 -4.56
C PRO A 104 -6.76 -14.27 -3.36
N ARG A 105 -6.06 -15.38 -3.61
CA ARG A 105 -5.40 -16.18 -2.56
C ARG A 105 -4.26 -15.43 -1.88
N ARG A 106 -3.51 -14.62 -2.63
CA ARG A 106 -2.42 -13.79 -2.10
C ARG A 106 -2.97 -12.65 -1.25
N MET A 107 -4.01 -11.98 -1.73
CA MET A 107 -4.72 -10.95 -0.98
C MET A 107 -5.32 -11.49 0.32
N ALA A 108 -5.96 -12.66 0.31
CA ALA A 108 -6.49 -13.26 1.53
C ALA A 108 -5.40 -13.54 2.57
N ARG A 109 -4.19 -13.93 2.14
CA ARG A 109 -3.02 -14.09 3.02
C ARG A 109 -2.52 -12.75 3.53
N ALA A 110 -2.44 -11.72 2.69
CA ALA A 110 -2.00 -10.38 3.08
C ALA A 110 -3.00 -9.70 4.03
N TRP A 111 -4.30 -9.86 3.79
CA TRP A 111 -5.37 -9.45 4.70
C TRP A 111 -5.29 -10.17 6.05
N ALA A 112 -5.11 -11.49 6.03
CA ALA A 112 -4.93 -12.30 7.24
C ALA A 112 -3.70 -11.84 8.04
N LEU A 113 -2.61 -11.48 7.37
CA LEU A 113 -1.43 -10.89 7.99
C LEU A 113 -1.76 -9.53 8.60
N GLY A 114 -2.34 -8.61 7.82
CA GLY A 114 -2.67 -7.25 8.25
C GLY A 114 -3.57 -7.20 9.47
N ARG A 115 -4.56 -8.10 9.55
CA ARG A 115 -5.44 -8.27 10.71
C ARG A 115 -4.74 -8.69 12.00
N ARG A 116 -3.49 -9.14 11.92
CA ARG A 116 -2.69 -9.68 13.03
C ARG A 116 -1.39 -8.90 13.23
N THR A 117 -1.16 -7.85 12.45
CA THR A 117 0.03 -6.99 12.51
C THR A 117 -0.39 -5.53 12.63
N LYS A 118 0.60 -4.65 12.79
CA LYS A 118 0.40 -3.19 12.74
C LYS A 118 1.02 -2.64 11.46
N ASN A 119 0.75 -1.37 11.16
CA ASN A 119 1.41 -0.60 10.11
C ASN A 119 1.94 0.73 10.68
N LEU A 120 2.59 1.54 9.84
CA LEU A 120 3.26 2.79 10.20
C LEU A 120 2.35 4.02 10.11
N TYR A 121 1.08 3.89 9.70
CA TYR A 121 0.16 5.04 9.57
C TYR A 121 -0.21 5.73 10.88
N ARG A 122 0.25 5.21 12.03
CA ARG A 122 0.06 5.83 13.35
C ARG A 122 1.26 6.69 13.77
N GLU A 123 2.30 6.73 12.97
CA GLU A 123 3.51 7.53 13.19
C GLU A 123 3.30 8.96 12.68
N ASP A 124 3.94 9.95 13.32
CA ASP A 124 3.77 11.38 12.99
C ASP A 124 4.58 11.84 11.77
N GLY A 125 5.35 10.93 11.16
CA GLY A 125 6.22 11.18 10.02
C GLY A 125 7.03 9.94 9.66
N VAL A 126 7.75 9.99 8.54
CA VAL A 126 8.65 8.90 8.14
C VAL A 126 10.08 9.15 8.60
N GLU A 127 10.41 10.41 8.90
CA GLU A 127 11.75 10.93 9.10
C GLU A 127 12.44 10.28 10.30
N HIS A 128 11.73 10.05 11.41
CA HIS A 128 12.25 9.32 12.57
C HIS A 128 12.29 7.79 12.38
N LEU A 129 11.64 7.27 11.34
CA LEU A 129 11.65 5.85 10.99
C LEU A 129 12.86 5.48 10.14
N LEU A 130 13.30 6.37 9.25
CA LEU A 130 14.40 6.12 8.31
C LEU A 130 15.70 5.60 8.95
N PRO A 131 16.17 6.10 10.11
CA PRO A 131 17.40 5.59 10.73
C PRO A 131 17.21 4.25 11.45
N GLN A 132 15.98 3.76 11.65
CA GLN A 132 15.72 2.52 12.37
C GLN A 132 16.02 1.29 11.53
N GLN A 133 16.44 0.19 12.18
CA GLN A 133 16.75 -1.05 11.48
C GLN A 133 15.47 -1.73 10.97
N VAL A 134 15.51 -2.25 9.74
CA VAL A 134 14.34 -2.89 9.11
C VAL A 134 13.78 -4.01 10.00
N ASP A 135 14.64 -4.83 10.59
CA ASP A 135 14.22 -5.98 11.39
C ASP A 135 13.62 -5.57 12.74
N GLU A 136 14.11 -4.49 13.37
CA GLU A 136 13.50 -3.92 14.57
C GLU A 136 12.09 -3.38 14.28
N VAL A 137 11.92 -2.71 13.14
CA VAL A 137 10.61 -2.21 12.71
C VAL A 137 9.69 -3.38 12.38
N ARG A 138 10.17 -4.43 11.70
CA ARG A 138 9.39 -5.66 11.47
C ARG A 138 8.92 -6.28 12.78
N ALA A 139 9.80 -6.40 13.77
CA ALA A 139 9.44 -6.92 15.09
C ALA A 139 8.38 -6.05 15.79
N ARG A 140 8.53 -4.71 15.76
CA ARG A 140 7.54 -3.76 16.33
C ARG A 140 6.17 -3.90 15.67
N LEU A 141 6.14 -4.16 14.37
CA LEU A 141 4.92 -4.36 13.59
C LEU A 141 4.34 -5.78 13.69
N GLY A 142 5.08 -6.73 14.24
CA GLY A 142 4.71 -8.15 14.34
C GLY A 142 4.91 -8.94 13.04
N LEU A 143 5.80 -8.48 12.16
CA LEU A 143 6.15 -9.09 10.86
C LEU A 143 7.32 -10.09 10.94
N ASP A 144 7.96 -10.21 12.10
CA ASP A 144 9.03 -11.16 12.42
C ASP A 144 8.53 -12.58 12.74
N ARG A 145 7.20 -12.75 12.88
CA ARG A 145 6.55 -14.02 13.19
C ARG A 145 6.17 -14.80 11.93
N PRO A 146 6.03 -16.13 12.01
CA PRO A 146 5.51 -16.93 10.91
C PRO A 146 4.16 -16.40 10.39
N ARG A 147 3.99 -16.39 9.06
CA ARG A 147 2.76 -15.89 8.45
C ARG A 147 1.55 -16.70 8.95
N PRO A 148 0.48 -16.02 9.39
CA PRO A 148 -0.68 -16.69 9.97
C PRO A 148 -1.48 -17.44 8.90
N PRO A 149 -2.18 -18.54 9.26
CA PRO A 149 -3.09 -19.20 8.34
C PRO A 149 -4.32 -18.31 8.05
N VAL A 150 -4.83 -18.41 6.83
CA VAL A 150 -6.06 -17.76 6.40
C VAL A 150 -7.25 -18.45 7.06
N ARG A 151 -8.10 -17.67 7.73
CA ARG A 151 -9.36 -18.16 8.34
C ARG A 151 -10.56 -17.68 7.52
N LEU A 152 -11.72 -18.33 7.67
CA LEU A 152 -12.97 -17.91 7.00
C LEU A 152 -13.30 -16.42 7.23
N ARG A 153 -13.14 -15.95 8.47
CA ARG A 153 -13.29 -14.53 8.84
C ARG A 153 -12.34 -13.56 8.11
N ASP A 154 -11.21 -14.04 7.61
CA ASP A 154 -10.29 -13.24 6.81
C ASP A 154 -10.82 -13.08 5.39
N VAL A 155 -11.34 -14.18 4.81
CA VAL A 155 -12.00 -14.17 3.49
C VAL A 155 -13.26 -13.30 3.50
N LEU A 156 -14.11 -13.45 4.51
CA LEU A 156 -15.32 -12.63 4.66
C LEU A 156 -14.98 -11.16 4.87
N GLY A 157 -13.98 -10.84 5.70
CA GLY A 157 -13.54 -9.46 5.91
C GLY A 157 -13.04 -8.81 4.63
N LEU A 158 -12.24 -9.53 3.83
CA LEU A 158 -11.80 -9.07 2.52
C LEU A 158 -12.98 -8.84 1.58
N ALA A 159 -13.94 -9.77 1.53
CA ALA A 159 -15.14 -9.66 0.69
C ALA A 159 -16.04 -8.47 1.08
N VAL A 160 -16.12 -8.11 2.36
CA VAL A 160 -16.88 -6.93 2.83
C VAL A 160 -16.16 -5.60 2.52
N ALA A 161 -14.83 -5.59 2.47
CA ALA A 161 -14.08 -4.39 2.12
C ALA A 161 -14.29 -3.96 0.65
N LEU A 162 -14.63 -4.90 -0.24
CA LEU A 162 -14.86 -4.68 -1.67
C LEU A 162 -16.05 -3.75 -2.00
N PRO A 163 -17.29 -3.95 -1.49
CA PRO A 163 -18.42 -3.09 -1.82
C PRO A 163 -18.29 -1.65 -1.29
N VAL A 164 -17.49 -1.41 -0.24
CA VAL A 164 -17.17 -0.05 0.23
C VAL A 164 -16.44 0.76 -0.85
N PHE A 165 -15.60 0.11 -1.66
CA PHE A 165 -14.93 0.74 -2.80
C PHE A 165 -15.90 1.16 -3.91
N ALA A 166 -16.85 0.29 -4.29
CA ALA A 166 -17.80 0.58 -5.35
C ALA A 166 -18.65 1.84 -5.03
N VAL A 167 -19.00 2.02 -3.75
CA VAL A 167 -19.73 3.20 -3.26
C VAL A 167 -18.83 4.44 -3.21
N ALA A 168 -17.57 4.30 -2.77
CA ALA A 168 -16.63 5.42 -2.68
C ALA A 168 -16.12 5.92 -4.05
N ALA A 169 -16.06 5.06 -5.07
CA ALA A 169 -15.61 5.40 -6.42
C ALA A 169 -16.74 5.91 -7.34
N ALA A 170 -18.01 5.66 -7.00
CA ALA A 170 -19.17 6.08 -7.81
C ALA A 170 -19.23 7.59 -8.14
N PRO A 171 -18.87 8.53 -7.24
CA PRO A 171 -18.86 9.96 -7.56
C PRO A 171 -17.79 10.33 -8.60
N ILE A 172 -16.64 9.63 -8.58
CA ILE A 172 -15.50 9.90 -9.48
C ILE A 172 -15.82 9.40 -10.90
N LEU A 173 -16.46 8.23 -11.01
CA LEU A 173 -16.90 7.68 -12.30
C LEU A 173 -18.09 8.45 -12.88
N GLY A 174 -19.01 8.95 -12.04
CA GLY A 174 -20.13 9.79 -12.49
C GLY A 174 -19.68 11.13 -13.09
N VAL A 175 -18.66 11.76 -12.52
CA VAL A 175 -18.08 13.01 -13.07
C VAL A 175 -17.35 12.74 -14.39
N ALA A 176 -16.63 11.63 -14.52
CA ALA A 176 -15.95 11.26 -15.77
C ALA A 176 -16.93 10.99 -16.93
N ALA A 177 -18.12 10.43 -16.64
CA ALA A 177 -19.15 10.16 -17.63
C ALA A 177 -19.96 11.42 -18.04
N LEU A 178 -19.92 12.48 -17.25
CA LEU A 178 -20.58 13.77 -17.55
C LEU A 178 -19.71 14.71 -18.40
N VAL A 179 -18.43 14.39 -18.57
CA VAL A 179 -17.43 15.20 -19.29
C VAL A 179 -16.94 14.49 -20.57
N ALA A 180 -17.51 13.33 -20.90
CA ALA A 180 -17.29 12.58 -22.13
C ALA A 180 -18.56 12.62 -23.01
#